data_AF-A0A3M2CSG2-F1
#
_entry.id   AF-A0A3M2CSG2-F1
#
_cell.length_a   1.000
_cell.length_b   1.000
_cell.length_c   1.000
_cell.angle_alpha   90.00
_cell.angle_beta   90.00
_cell.angle_gamma   90.00
#
_symmetry.space_group_name_H-M   'P 1'
#
loop_
_entity.id
_entity.type
_entity.pdbx_description
1 polymer ?
#
loop_
_entity_poly.entity_id
_entity_poly.type
_entity_poly.pdbx_seq_one_letter_code
_entity_poly.pdbx_strand_id
1 'polypeptide(L)'
;MATLQRVDSVAGGFKVVWQSYAAGKYTLELNNKPVASGTLVNLQALTDAAFDYAKKAFELGLGLVSTMVLFLGLMKVGEDAGLVQFVARLMRPLIRRLFPDVPPEHPAVGAIIMNFTTAILGLGNAATPFGLKAMTELQSLNKHKHVASDAMVVLLAWNTAGFAIIPTSMLAVRKAAGCANVLEIIGPCMVAGLASTITGLVCAKLLARLPMFSVEAALAEDGEPQPAEPSSTGDTQQSSEGGDSASAAGSTAEETTDRSSTQKGA
;
A
#
# COMPACT_ATOMS: atom_id res chain seq x y z
N MET A 1 29.85 -28.40 22.23
CA MET A 1 31.19 -27.86 21.91
C MET A 1 31.03 -26.89 20.75
N ALA A 2 31.14 -25.58 21.01
CA ALA A 2 30.89 -24.53 20.02
C ALA A 2 32.17 -24.18 19.27
N THR A 3 32.20 -24.44 17.96
CA THR A 3 33.36 -24.15 17.10
C THR A 3 33.40 -22.65 16.76
N LEU A 4 34.08 -21.87 17.59
CA LEU A 4 34.53 -20.53 17.24
C LEU A 4 35.58 -20.64 16.13
N GLN A 5 35.28 -20.20 14.91
CA GLN A 5 36.34 -20.01 13.91
C GLN A 5 37.09 -18.71 14.26
N ARG A 6 38.20 -18.88 14.97
CA ARG A 6 39.16 -17.83 15.33
C ARG A 6 40.10 -17.61 14.15
N VAL A 7 40.10 -16.42 13.57
CA VAL A 7 41.14 -16.02 12.61
C VAL A 7 42.27 -15.36 13.40
N ASP A 8 43.40 -16.05 13.51
CA ASP A 8 44.58 -15.57 14.25
C ASP A 8 45.49 -14.70 13.36
N SER A 9 45.77 -13.50 13.87
CA SER A 9 46.85 -12.54 13.55
C SER A 9 47.57 -12.70 12.21
N VAL A 10 47.20 -11.87 11.23
CA VAL A 10 48.10 -11.49 10.13
C VAL A 10 48.88 -10.24 10.58
N ALA A 11 50.21 -10.29 10.47
CA ALA A 11 51.17 -9.29 10.93
C ALA A 11 50.62 -7.84 10.88
N GLY A 12 50.27 -7.27 12.04
CA GLY A 12 49.65 -5.94 12.13
C GLY A 12 48.79 -5.65 13.37
N GLY A 13 48.60 -6.58 14.32
CA GLY A 13 47.89 -6.31 15.59
C GLY A 13 46.35 -6.33 15.52
N PHE A 14 45.78 -6.85 14.42
CA PHE A 14 44.34 -6.99 14.23
C PHE A 14 43.86 -8.38 14.64
N LYS A 15 42.74 -8.43 15.36
CA LYS A 15 42.08 -9.67 15.77
C LYS A 15 40.59 -9.55 15.47
N VAL A 16 40.08 -10.49 14.68
CA VAL A 16 38.67 -10.54 14.28
C VAL A 16 38.02 -11.74 14.93
N VAL A 17 37.00 -11.51 15.75
CA VAL A 17 36.21 -12.57 16.39
C VAL A 17 34.84 -12.61 15.72
N TRP A 18 34.52 -13.74 15.08
CA TRP A 18 33.24 -13.96 14.41
C TRP A 18 32.45 -15.08 15.09
N GLN A 19 31.20 -14.78 15.47
CA GLN A 19 30.28 -15.76 16.04
C GLN A 19 29.20 -16.11 15.01
N SER A 20 29.38 -17.23 14.31
CA SER A 20 28.49 -17.72 13.25
C SER A 20 27.04 -17.93 13.70
N TYR A 21 26.84 -18.43 14.92
CA TYR A 21 25.53 -18.82 15.44
C TYR A 21 24.77 -17.68 16.13
N ALA A 22 25.43 -16.57 16.44
CA ALA A 22 24.85 -15.43 17.17
C ALA A 22 24.57 -14.24 16.23
N ALA A 23 23.77 -14.49 15.19
CA ALA A 23 23.32 -13.47 14.23
C ALA A 23 24.48 -12.66 13.62
N GLY A 24 25.58 -13.33 13.28
CA GLY A 24 26.69 -12.72 12.55
C GLY A 24 27.34 -11.53 13.26
N LYS A 25 27.25 -11.45 14.60
CA LYS A 25 27.93 -10.41 15.36
C LYS A 25 29.45 -10.57 15.21
N TYR A 26 30.09 -9.55 14.65
CA TYR A 26 31.55 -9.47 14.59
C TYR A 26 32.03 -8.38 15.54
N THR A 27 33.19 -8.61 16.15
CA THR A 27 33.92 -7.58 16.90
C THR A 27 35.33 -7.50 16.35
N LEU A 28 35.72 -6.30 15.91
CA LEU A 28 37.06 -5.97 15.45
C LEU A 28 37.85 -5.44 16.65
N GLU A 29 38.91 -6.15 17.04
CA GLU A 29 39.86 -5.72 18.06
C GLU A 29 41.18 -5.30 17.40
N LEU A 30 41.67 -4.10 17.75
CA LEU A 30 43.01 -3.61 17.42
C LEU A 30 43.80 -3.51 18.71
N ASN A 31 44.93 -4.22 18.82
CA ASN A 31 45.75 -4.23 20.05
C ASN A 31 44.93 -4.50 21.33
N ASN A 32 44.02 -5.47 21.27
CA ASN A 32 43.12 -5.86 22.37
C ASN A 32 42.11 -4.77 22.80
N LYS A 33 41.87 -3.74 21.99
CA LYS A 33 40.81 -2.75 22.18
C LYS A 33 39.72 -2.91 21.11
N PRO A 34 38.43 -2.93 21.47
CA PRO A 34 37.35 -3.04 20.49
C PRO A 34 37.23 -1.73 19.70
N VAL A 35 37.32 -1.82 18.38
CA VAL A 35 37.27 -0.65 17.47
C VAL A 35 35.96 -0.59 16.69
N ALA A 36 35.34 -1.73 16.39
CA ALA A 36 34.02 -1.77 15.79
C ALA A 36 33.30 -3.09 16.10
N SER A 37 31.99 -3.02 16.25
CA SER A 37 31.12 -4.20 16.35
C SER A 37 29.89 -3.99 15.49
N GLY A 38 29.48 -5.02 14.76
CA GLY A 38 28.29 -4.99 13.91
C GLY A 38 27.60 -6.35 13.87
N THR A 39 26.38 -6.38 13.35
CA THR A 39 25.56 -7.58 13.20
C THR A 39 25.44 -7.90 11.71
N LEU A 40 25.98 -9.03 11.26
CA LEU A 40 25.76 -9.54 9.91
C LEU A 40 24.49 -10.38 9.89
N VAL A 41 23.58 -10.09 8.95
CA VAL A 41 22.37 -10.89 8.79
C VAL A 41 22.77 -12.25 8.19
N ASN A 42 22.47 -13.34 8.90
CA ASN A 42 22.67 -14.69 8.39
C ASN A 42 21.59 -14.99 7.32
N LEU A 43 21.97 -15.73 6.26
CA LEU A 43 21.06 -16.05 5.15
C LEU A 43 19.79 -16.77 5.63
N GLN A 44 19.89 -17.64 6.64
CA GLN A 44 18.74 -18.29 7.25
C GLN A 44 17.77 -17.28 7.90
N ALA A 45 18.29 -16.32 8.66
CA ALA A 45 17.46 -15.30 9.30
C ALA A 45 16.78 -14.37 8.29
N LEU A 46 17.43 -14.10 7.15
CA LEU A 46 16.82 -13.39 6.04
C LEU A 46 15.67 -14.18 5.42
N THR A 47 15.88 -15.48 5.14
CA THR A 47 14.86 -16.36 4.59
C THR A 47 13.67 -16.51 5.53
N ASP A 48 13.92 -16.74 6.82
CA ASP A 48 12.86 -16.86 7.84
C ASP A 48 12.05 -15.57 7.95
N ALA A 49 12.73 -14.41 8.00
CA ALA A 49 12.06 -13.11 7.99
C ALA A 49 11.22 -12.91 6.72
N ALA A 50 11.73 -13.30 5.55
CA ALA A 50 10.99 -13.19 4.29
C ALA A 50 9.68 -14.00 4.32
N PHE A 51 9.72 -15.24 4.83
CA PHE A 51 8.51 -16.07 4.99
C PHE A 51 7.54 -15.52 6.05
N ASP A 52 8.05 -14.98 7.15
CA ASP A 52 7.23 -14.35 8.18
C ASP A 52 6.51 -13.09 7.67
N TYR A 53 7.21 -12.25 6.91
CA TYR A 53 6.59 -11.08 6.27
C TYR A 53 5.59 -11.49 5.18
N ALA A 54 5.83 -12.56 4.43
CA ALA A 54 4.87 -13.09 3.47
C ALA A 54 3.57 -13.54 4.14
N LYS A 55 3.65 -14.25 5.28
CA LYS A 55 2.47 -14.65 6.08
C LYS A 55 1.73 -13.43 6.61
N LYS A 56 2.45 -12.46 7.19
CA LYS A 56 1.85 -11.21 7.67
C LYS A 56 1.15 -10.43 6.56
N ALA A 57 1.77 -10.31 5.40
CA ALA A 57 1.17 -9.64 4.25
C ALA A 57 -0.13 -10.33 3.80
N PHE A 58 -0.15 -11.67 3.80
CA PHE A 58 -1.35 -12.44 3.47
C PHE A 58 -2.48 -12.25 4.49
N GLU A 59 -2.18 -12.32 5.79
CA GLU A 59 -3.15 -12.09 6.86
C GLU A 59 -3.75 -10.67 6.79
N LEU A 60 -2.90 -9.66 6.58
CA LEU A 60 -3.33 -8.28 6.39
C LEU A 60 -4.19 -8.12 5.13
N GLY A 61 -3.76 -8.71 4.02
CA GLY A 61 -4.49 -8.69 2.75
C GLY A 61 -5.89 -9.28 2.87
N LEU A 62 -6.02 -10.47 3.49
CA LEU A 62 -7.32 -11.08 3.74
C LEU A 62 -8.22 -10.21 4.61
N GLY A 63 -7.70 -9.64 5.70
CA GLY A 63 -8.47 -8.74 6.57
C GLY A 63 -9.02 -7.51 5.83
N LEU A 64 -8.20 -6.90 4.96
CA LEU A 64 -8.61 -5.75 4.14
C LEU A 64 -9.65 -6.14 3.09
N VAL A 65 -9.44 -7.25 2.37
CA VAL A 65 -10.38 -7.71 1.33
C VAL A 65 -11.73 -8.09 1.91
N SER A 66 -11.77 -8.86 3.01
CA SER A 66 -13.02 -9.23 3.67
C SER A 66 -13.83 -8.01 4.12
N THR A 67 -13.13 -7.01 4.67
CA THR A 67 -13.75 -5.75 5.07
C THR A 67 -14.28 -4.99 3.85
N MET A 68 -13.49 -4.86 2.76
CA MET A 68 -13.94 -4.21 1.52
C MET A 68 -15.19 -4.84 0.94
N VAL A 69 -15.21 -6.17 0.77
CA VAL A 69 -16.32 -6.88 0.15
C VAL A 69 -17.60 -6.68 0.96
N LEU A 70 -17.53 -6.79 2.29
CA LEU A 70 -18.67 -6.56 3.17
C LEU A 70 -19.24 -5.15 3.00
N PHE A 71 -18.36 -4.14 3.07
CA PHE A 71 -18.75 -2.75 3.06
C PHE A 71 -19.21 -2.27 1.68
N LEU A 72 -18.62 -2.76 0.59
CA LEU A 72 -19.09 -2.50 -0.77
C LEU A 72 -20.45 -3.17 -1.03
N GLY A 73 -20.66 -4.38 -0.51
CA GLY A 73 -21.97 -5.04 -0.54
C GLY A 73 -23.03 -4.23 0.18
N LEU A 74 -22.75 -3.79 1.41
CA LEU A 74 -23.63 -2.92 2.18
C LEU A 74 -23.89 -1.58 1.48
N MET A 75 -22.87 -1.00 0.86
CA MET A 75 -22.99 0.25 0.09
C MET A 75 -23.94 0.07 -1.09
N LYS A 76 -23.83 -1.04 -1.83
CA LYS A 76 -24.72 -1.33 -2.96
C LYS A 76 -26.19 -1.48 -2.52
N VAL A 77 -26.42 -2.16 -1.40
CA VAL A 77 -27.76 -2.22 -0.77
C VAL A 77 -28.24 -0.83 -0.35
N GLY A 78 -27.36 0.02 0.20
CA GLY A 78 -27.66 1.40 0.57
C GLY A 78 -27.95 2.32 -0.62
N GLU A 79 -27.30 2.10 -1.76
CA GLU A 79 -27.58 2.79 -3.04
C GLU A 79 -28.95 2.38 -3.57
N ASP A 80 -29.24 1.07 -3.61
CA ASP A 80 -30.53 0.54 -4.05
C ASP A 80 -31.68 1.02 -3.12
N ALA A 81 -31.40 1.18 -1.83
CA ALA A 81 -32.33 1.76 -0.85
C ALA A 81 -32.44 3.30 -0.91
N GLY A 82 -31.62 3.98 -1.73
CA GLY A 82 -31.61 5.44 -1.86
C GLY A 82 -31.01 6.21 -0.68
N LEU A 83 -30.43 5.51 0.30
CA LEU A 83 -29.81 6.11 1.48
C LEU A 83 -28.57 6.92 1.11
N VAL A 84 -27.76 6.42 0.18
CA VAL A 84 -26.56 7.12 -0.30
C VAL A 84 -26.94 8.45 -0.96
N GLN A 85 -27.96 8.48 -1.82
CA GLN A 85 -28.48 9.71 -2.44
C GLN A 85 -29.06 10.70 -1.42
N PHE A 86 -29.63 10.20 -0.31
CA PHE A 86 -30.11 11.06 0.76
C PHE A 86 -28.95 11.75 1.50
N VAL A 87 -27.95 10.98 1.91
CA VAL A 87 -26.74 11.52 2.58
C VAL A 87 -25.95 12.41 1.63
N ALA A 88 -25.85 12.05 0.35
CA ALA A 88 -25.22 12.88 -0.67
C ALA A 88 -25.91 14.22 -0.87
N ARG A 89 -27.25 14.27 -0.80
CA ARG A 89 -27.98 15.54 -0.82
C ARG A 89 -27.71 16.39 0.42
N LEU A 90 -27.59 15.76 1.60
CA LEU A 90 -27.26 16.45 2.84
C LEU A 90 -25.82 17.01 2.84
N MET A 91 -24.86 16.23 2.31
CA MET A 91 -23.44 16.58 2.22
C MET A 91 -23.09 17.40 0.98
N ARG A 92 -24.04 17.59 0.06
CA ARG A 92 -23.86 18.32 -1.20
C ARG A 92 -23.15 19.67 -1.08
N PRO A 93 -23.47 20.57 -0.12
CA PRO A 93 -22.77 21.86 -0.02
C PRO A 93 -21.30 21.69 0.38
N LEU A 94 -20.97 20.70 1.21
CA LEU A 94 -19.59 20.41 1.61
C LEU A 94 -18.79 19.85 0.43
N ILE A 95 -19.34 18.85 -0.26
CA ILE A 95 -18.69 18.19 -1.39
C ILE A 95 -18.45 19.17 -2.53
N ARG A 96 -19.43 19.99 -2.90
CA ARG A 96 -19.24 21.01 -3.95
C ARG A 96 -18.13 22.01 -3.62
N ARG A 97 -17.89 22.29 -2.33
CA ARG A 97 -16.87 23.24 -1.89
C ARG A 97 -15.49 22.60 -1.78
N LEU A 98 -15.41 21.31 -1.45
CA LEU A 98 -14.16 20.55 -1.35
C LEU A 98 -13.69 20.00 -2.70
N PHE A 99 -14.63 19.48 -3.49
CA PHE A 99 -14.42 18.76 -4.74
C PHE A 99 -15.21 19.42 -5.89
N PRO A 100 -14.81 20.61 -6.35
CA PRO A 100 -15.51 21.33 -7.41
C PRO A 100 -15.50 20.58 -8.76
N ASP A 101 -14.48 19.77 -9.01
CA ASP A 101 -14.26 19.06 -10.28
C ASP A 101 -15.01 17.73 -10.40
N VAL A 102 -15.70 17.29 -9.34
CA VAL A 102 -16.40 15.99 -9.31
C VAL A 102 -17.88 16.20 -9.68
N PRO A 103 -18.39 15.53 -10.74
CA PRO A 103 -19.80 15.63 -11.11
C PRO A 103 -20.72 15.12 -9.98
N PRO A 104 -21.87 15.77 -9.70
CA PRO A 104 -22.73 15.42 -8.57
C PRO A 104 -23.33 14.00 -8.61
N GLU A 105 -23.47 13.43 -9.80
CA GLU A 105 -24.09 12.11 -10.02
C GLU A 105 -23.04 11.00 -10.27
N HIS A 106 -21.75 11.28 -10.07
CA HIS A 106 -20.70 10.28 -10.26
C HIS A 106 -20.56 9.37 -9.02
N PRO A 107 -20.33 8.05 -9.18
CA PRO A 107 -20.13 7.11 -8.05
C PRO A 107 -18.99 7.50 -7.09
N ALA A 108 -18.03 8.32 -7.56
CA ALA A 108 -17.00 8.93 -6.71
C ALA A 108 -17.59 9.65 -5.48
N VAL A 109 -18.74 10.31 -5.63
CA VAL A 109 -19.40 11.05 -4.54
C VAL A 109 -19.79 10.11 -3.41
N GLY A 110 -20.38 8.94 -3.74
CA GLY A 110 -20.76 7.93 -2.75
C GLY A 110 -19.56 7.38 -1.98
N ALA A 111 -18.47 7.05 -2.69
CA ALA A 111 -17.26 6.52 -2.06
C ALA A 111 -16.56 7.55 -1.15
N ILE A 112 -16.51 8.83 -1.56
CA ILE A 112 -15.96 9.92 -0.74
C ILE A 112 -16.79 10.13 0.52
N ILE A 113 -18.12 10.15 0.40
CA ILE A 113 -19.03 10.30 1.55
C ILE A 113 -18.82 9.15 2.53
N MET A 114 -18.73 7.93 2.04
CA MET A 114 -18.50 6.76 2.89
C MET A 114 -17.14 6.84 3.59
N ASN A 115 -16.10 7.25 2.89
CA ASN A 115 -14.79 7.48 3.51
C ASN A 115 -14.88 8.54 4.63
N PHE A 116 -15.47 9.70 4.35
CA PHE A 116 -15.62 10.76 5.36
C PHE A 116 -16.45 10.29 6.56
N THR A 117 -17.56 9.61 6.30
CA THR A 117 -18.46 9.12 7.34
C THR A 117 -17.78 8.08 8.22
N THR A 118 -17.06 7.12 7.63
CA THR A 118 -16.33 6.09 8.39
C THR A 118 -15.18 6.68 9.20
N ALA A 119 -14.42 7.64 8.65
CA ALA A 119 -13.39 8.38 9.38
C ALA A 119 -13.98 9.16 10.57
N ILE A 120 -15.05 9.94 10.33
CA ILE A 120 -15.72 10.74 11.35
C ILE A 120 -16.31 9.87 12.48
N LEU A 121 -16.95 8.74 12.13
CA LEU A 121 -17.55 7.82 13.09
C LEU A 121 -16.51 6.96 13.84
N GLY A 122 -15.24 7.03 13.47
CA GLY A 122 -14.20 6.22 14.08
C GLY A 122 -14.23 4.76 13.65
N LEU A 123 -14.84 4.44 12.51
CA LEU A 123 -14.74 3.15 11.86
C LEU A 123 -13.44 3.10 11.02
N GLY A 124 -12.30 3.49 11.63
CA GLY A 124 -11.06 3.80 10.92
C GLY A 124 -10.52 2.66 10.05
N ASN A 125 -10.78 1.40 10.44
CA ASN A 125 -10.39 0.22 9.66
C ASN A 125 -11.15 0.10 8.32
N ALA A 126 -12.32 0.73 8.19
CA ALA A 126 -13.11 0.78 6.97
C ALA A 126 -12.86 2.05 6.14
N ALA A 127 -12.26 3.10 6.72
CA ALA A 127 -12.02 4.36 6.01
C ALA A 127 -11.03 4.19 4.84
N THR A 128 -9.90 3.54 5.09
CA THR A 128 -8.85 3.28 4.08
C THR A 128 -9.37 2.56 2.83
N PRO A 129 -10.15 1.46 2.94
CA PRO A 129 -10.68 0.80 1.74
C PRO A 129 -11.64 1.67 0.93
N PHE A 130 -12.52 2.43 1.60
CA PHE A 130 -13.38 3.39 0.90
C PHE A 130 -12.58 4.54 0.28
N GLY A 131 -11.50 4.96 0.94
CA GLY A 131 -10.55 5.93 0.40
C GLY A 131 -9.86 5.44 -0.88
N LEU A 132 -9.39 4.20 -0.91
CA LEU A 132 -8.82 3.61 -2.12
C LEU A 132 -9.86 3.52 -3.24
N LYS A 133 -11.09 3.09 -2.95
CA LYS A 133 -12.17 3.07 -3.94
C LYS A 133 -12.46 4.48 -4.46
N ALA A 134 -12.55 5.47 -3.57
CA ALA A 134 -12.74 6.88 -3.95
C ALA A 134 -11.58 7.41 -4.81
N MET A 135 -10.33 7.07 -4.49
CA MET A 135 -9.17 7.42 -5.31
C MET A 135 -9.25 6.81 -6.71
N THR A 136 -9.66 5.55 -6.84
CA THR A 136 -9.86 4.91 -8.16
C THR A 136 -10.98 5.61 -8.96
N GLU A 137 -12.08 5.98 -8.32
CA GLU A 137 -13.17 6.73 -8.97
C GLU A 137 -12.78 8.18 -9.31
N LEU A 138 -11.90 8.81 -8.53
CA LEU A 138 -11.32 10.11 -8.89
C LEU A 138 -10.32 9.98 -10.04
N GLN A 139 -9.60 8.85 -10.11
CA GLN A 139 -8.63 8.57 -11.17
C GLN A 139 -9.31 8.34 -12.51
N SER A 140 -10.52 7.81 -12.55
CA SER A 140 -11.27 7.67 -13.81
C SER A 140 -11.61 9.03 -14.41
N LEU A 141 -11.95 10.02 -13.57
CA LEU A 141 -12.23 11.41 -13.96
C LEU A 141 -10.97 12.23 -14.27
N ASN A 142 -9.80 11.78 -13.83
CA ASN A 142 -8.54 12.48 -14.04
C ASN A 142 -8.12 12.45 -15.51
N LYS A 143 -7.86 13.63 -16.08
CA LYS A 143 -7.38 13.82 -17.46
C LYS A 143 -5.90 13.41 -17.61
N HIS A 144 -5.11 13.53 -16.55
CA HIS A 144 -3.67 13.23 -16.55
C HIS A 144 -3.40 12.05 -15.62
N LYS A 145 -3.29 10.83 -16.16
CA LYS A 145 -3.21 9.62 -15.33
C LYS A 145 -1.96 9.54 -14.44
N HIS A 146 -0.88 10.22 -14.81
CA HIS A 146 0.37 10.21 -14.05
C HIS A 146 0.48 11.35 -13.03
N VAL A 147 -0.43 12.33 -13.08
CA VAL A 147 -0.42 13.49 -12.18
C VAL A 147 -1.64 13.44 -11.27
N ALA A 148 -1.45 13.59 -9.96
CA ALA A 148 -2.55 13.62 -9.01
C ALA A 148 -3.47 14.85 -9.26
N SER A 149 -4.79 14.65 -9.25
CA SER A 149 -5.74 15.76 -9.36
C SER A 149 -5.94 16.46 -8.02
N ASP A 150 -6.36 17.73 -8.04
CA ASP A 150 -6.68 18.51 -6.84
C ASP A 150 -7.68 17.78 -5.92
N ALA A 151 -8.65 17.09 -6.52
CA ALA A 151 -9.61 16.27 -5.79
C ALA A 151 -8.92 15.12 -5.03
N MET A 152 -7.93 14.46 -5.61
CA MET A 152 -7.16 13.41 -4.91
C MET A 152 -6.34 13.99 -3.76
N VAL A 153 -5.68 15.13 -3.98
CA VAL A 153 -4.88 15.79 -2.95
C VAL A 153 -5.75 16.22 -1.76
N VAL A 154 -6.94 16.77 -2.03
CA VAL A 154 -7.92 17.12 -0.99
C VAL A 154 -8.41 15.89 -0.23
N LEU A 155 -8.72 14.80 -0.93
CA LEU A 155 -9.13 13.53 -0.31
C LEU A 155 -8.01 12.96 0.58
N LEU A 156 -6.76 13.01 0.11
CA LEU A 156 -5.59 12.58 0.87
C LEU A 156 -5.41 13.44 2.12
N ALA A 157 -5.41 14.77 1.99
CA ALA A 157 -5.26 15.71 3.10
C ALA A 157 -6.33 15.48 4.19
N TRP A 158 -7.57 15.19 3.80
CA TRP A 158 -8.63 14.84 4.73
C TRP A 158 -8.31 13.56 5.52
N ASN A 159 -7.89 12.49 4.85
CA ASN A 159 -7.57 11.21 5.48
C ASN A 159 -6.33 11.32 6.39
N THR A 160 -5.32 12.09 5.98
CA THR A 160 -4.13 12.34 6.78
C THR A 160 -4.43 13.17 8.03
N ALA A 161 -5.40 14.10 7.95
CA ALA A 161 -5.76 14.94 9.09
C ALA A 161 -6.41 14.16 10.25
N GLY A 162 -7.00 13.00 9.97
CA GLY A 162 -7.45 12.06 11.00
C GLY A 162 -8.62 12.55 11.87
N PHE A 163 -9.48 13.44 11.35
CA PHE A 163 -10.63 13.92 12.12
C PHE A 163 -11.65 12.82 12.38
N ALA A 164 -11.84 12.51 13.67
CA ALA A 164 -12.82 11.54 14.17
C ALA A 164 -13.58 12.13 15.37
N ILE A 165 -14.91 12.01 15.38
CA ILE A 165 -15.76 12.40 16.51
C ILE A 165 -15.62 11.38 17.64
N ILE A 166 -15.55 10.09 17.29
CA ILE A 166 -15.38 9.01 18.24
C ILE A 166 -14.08 8.27 17.90
N PRO A 167 -12.94 8.57 18.54
CA PRO A 167 -11.66 7.94 18.22
C PRO A 167 -11.59 6.53 18.84
N THR A 168 -12.39 5.58 18.32
CA THR A 168 -12.58 4.23 18.86
C THR A 168 -11.25 3.50 19.09
N SER A 169 -10.29 3.62 18.16
CA SER A 169 -8.96 3.02 18.27
C SER A 169 -8.18 3.56 19.49
N MET A 170 -8.22 4.87 19.75
CA MET A 170 -7.58 5.45 20.94
C MET A 170 -8.31 5.06 22.22
N LEU A 171 -9.64 4.98 22.20
CA LEU A 171 -10.43 4.50 23.34
C LEU A 171 -10.08 3.04 23.68
N ALA A 172 -9.92 2.18 22.68
CA ALA A 172 -9.53 0.78 22.85
C ALA A 172 -8.13 0.66 23.48
N VAL A 173 -7.16 1.45 23.00
CA VAL A 173 -5.80 1.49 23.57
C VAL A 173 -5.82 2.00 25.02
N ARG A 174 -6.55 3.08 25.32
CA ARG A 174 -6.67 3.60 26.70
C ARG A 174 -7.35 2.60 27.64
N LYS A 175 -8.36 1.88 27.15
CA LYS A 175 -9.01 0.82 27.91
C LYS A 175 -8.04 -0.32 28.21
N ALA A 176 -7.27 -0.76 27.22
CA ALA A 176 -6.25 -1.81 27.39
C ALA A 176 -5.12 -1.39 28.35
N ALA A 177 -4.77 -0.09 28.36
CA ALA A 177 -3.78 0.49 29.26
C ALA A 177 -4.29 0.71 30.71
N GLY A 178 -5.55 0.37 31.02
CA GLY A 178 -6.11 0.51 32.37
C GLY A 178 -6.39 1.96 32.81
N CYS A 179 -6.59 2.88 31.86
CA CYS A 179 -6.88 4.28 32.20
C CYS A 179 -8.23 4.42 32.92
N ALA A 180 -8.24 5.16 34.04
CA ALA A 180 -9.45 5.41 34.84
C ALA A 180 -10.55 6.14 34.03
N ASN A 181 -10.16 7.13 33.22
CA ASN A 181 -11.04 7.86 32.32
C ASN A 181 -10.67 7.59 30.86
N VAL A 182 -11.42 6.69 30.22
CA VAL A 182 -11.22 6.32 28.81
C VAL A 182 -11.71 7.43 27.87
N LEU A 183 -12.82 8.10 28.19
CA LEU A 183 -13.52 9.06 27.33
C LEU A 183 -12.93 10.49 27.34
N GLU A 184 -12.07 10.83 28.29
CA GLU A 184 -11.49 12.17 28.44
C GLU A 184 -10.77 12.65 27.18
N ILE A 185 -10.21 11.72 26.40
CA ILE A 185 -9.44 12.02 25.19
C ILE A 185 -10.30 12.50 24.01
N ILE A 186 -11.63 12.32 24.04
CA ILE A 186 -12.53 12.67 22.93
C ILE A 186 -12.46 14.17 22.64
N GLY A 187 -12.55 15.02 23.67
CA GLY A 187 -12.50 16.48 23.51
C GLY A 187 -11.22 16.96 22.83
N PRO A 188 -10.03 16.63 23.38
CA PRO A 188 -8.75 16.95 22.76
C PRO A 188 -8.61 16.39 21.33
N CYS A 189 -9.04 15.16 21.06
CA CYS A 189 -9.00 14.57 19.73
C CYS A 189 -9.86 15.33 18.73
N MET A 190 -11.07 15.76 19.11
CA MET A 190 -11.93 16.54 18.23
C MET A 190 -11.32 17.89 17.90
N VAL A 191 -10.77 18.60 18.89
CA VAL A 191 -10.13 19.92 18.67
C VAL A 191 -8.87 19.77 17.81
N ALA A 192 -8.01 18.80 18.13
CA ALA A 192 -6.80 18.53 17.36
C ALA A 192 -7.13 18.09 15.92
N GLY A 193 -8.11 17.21 15.75
CA GLY A 193 -8.57 16.74 14.44
C GLY A 193 -9.15 17.88 13.60
N LEU A 194 -10.00 18.75 14.17
CA LEU A 194 -10.53 19.91 13.47
C LEU A 194 -9.42 20.88 13.05
N ALA A 195 -8.50 21.21 13.96
CA ALA A 195 -7.37 22.07 13.65
C ALA A 195 -6.49 21.49 12.53
N SER A 196 -6.21 20.18 12.60
CA SER A 196 -5.46 19.45 11.58
C SER A 196 -6.17 19.46 10.22
N THR A 197 -7.47 19.15 10.19
CA THR A 197 -8.26 19.12 8.94
C THR A 197 -8.37 20.50 8.30
N ILE A 198 -8.61 21.55 9.09
CA ILE A 198 -8.66 22.92 8.58
C ILE A 198 -7.29 23.29 8.00
N THR A 199 -6.21 23.05 8.75
CA THR A 199 -4.84 23.37 8.32
C THR A 199 -4.48 22.61 7.04
N GLY A 200 -4.70 21.30 6.99
CA GLY A 200 -4.39 20.47 5.83
C GLY A 200 -5.17 20.88 4.59
N LEU A 201 -6.47 21.18 4.74
CA LEU A 201 -7.31 21.60 3.62
C LEU A 201 -6.97 23.00 3.12
N VAL A 202 -6.65 23.93 4.02
CA VAL A 202 -6.20 25.28 3.67
C VAL A 202 -4.85 25.21 2.96
N CYS A 203 -3.89 24.46 3.49
CA CYS A 203 -2.60 24.25 2.85
C CYS A 203 -2.77 23.63 1.46
N ALA A 204 -3.57 22.57 1.31
CA ALA A 204 -3.83 21.95 0.01
C ALA A 204 -4.36 22.95 -1.02
N LYS A 205 -5.32 23.80 -0.63
CA LYS A 205 -5.88 24.84 -1.51
C LYS A 205 -4.94 26.01 -1.80
N LEU A 206 -4.10 26.39 -0.85
CA LEU A 206 -3.11 27.46 -1.05
C LEU A 206 -1.98 26.98 -1.96
N LEU A 207 -1.48 25.77 -1.75
CA LEU A 207 -0.42 25.15 -2.55
C LEU A 207 -0.88 24.90 -3.99
N ALA A 208 -2.12 24.44 -4.19
CA ALA A 208 -2.69 24.24 -5.53
C ALA A 208 -2.77 25.53 -6.38
N ARG A 209 -2.70 26.72 -5.76
CA ARG A 209 -2.70 28.01 -6.48
C ARG A 209 -1.31 28.48 -6.88
N LEU A 210 -0.24 27.83 -6.42
CA LEU A 210 1.12 28.22 -6.78
C LEU A 210 1.50 27.59 -8.13
N PRO A 211 2.16 28.34 -9.03
CA PRO A 211 2.51 27.85 -10.36
C PRO A 211 3.47 26.65 -10.34
N MET A 212 4.25 26.50 -9.27
CA MET A 212 5.16 25.37 -9.05
C MET A 212 4.45 24.02 -8.86
N PHE A 213 3.22 24.02 -8.33
CA PHE A 213 2.43 22.78 -8.13
C PHE A 213 1.33 22.62 -9.19
N SER A 214 1.44 23.36 -10.29
CA SER A 214 0.49 23.26 -11.40
C SER A 214 0.68 21.95 -12.16
N VAL A 215 -0.40 21.47 -12.79
CA VAL A 215 -0.35 20.30 -13.66
C VAL A 215 0.66 20.51 -14.81
N GLU A 216 0.83 21.74 -15.30
CA GLU A 216 1.83 22.08 -16.31
C GLU A 216 3.26 21.87 -15.81
N ALA A 217 3.56 22.25 -14.57
CA ALA A 217 4.85 22.01 -13.94
C ALA A 217 5.11 20.51 -13.70
N ALA A 218 4.10 19.77 -13.22
CA ALA A 218 4.20 18.33 -13.02
C ALA A 218 4.42 17.57 -14.34
N LEU A 219 3.73 17.96 -15.41
CA LEU A 219 3.93 17.38 -16.74
C LEU A 219 5.29 17.75 -17.35
N ALA A 220 5.87 18.90 -16.98
CA ALA A 220 7.21 19.30 -17.41
C ALA A 220 8.29 18.45 -16.71
N GLU A 221 8.11 18.13 -15.43
CA GLU A 221 9.00 17.22 -14.68
C GLU A 221 8.93 15.77 -15.23
N ASP A 222 7.74 15.28 -15.59
CA ASP A 222 7.57 13.95 -16.22
C ASP A 222 8.14 13.88 -17.65
N GLY A 223 8.33 15.03 -18.32
CA GLY A 223 8.85 15.13 -19.69
C GLY A 223 10.37 15.27 -19.77
N GLU A 224 11.05 15.57 -18.66
CA GLU A 224 12.52 15.51 -18.61
C GLU A 224 12.97 14.04 -18.53
N PRO A 225 14.06 13.64 -19.20
CA PRO A 225 14.58 12.29 -19.09
C PRO A 225 15.05 12.08 -17.65
N GLN A 226 14.19 11.42 -16.87
CA GLN A 226 14.51 10.91 -15.55
C GLN A 226 15.83 10.13 -15.65
N PRO A 227 16.85 10.41 -14.81
CA PRO A 227 18.08 9.64 -14.81
C PRO A 227 17.70 8.17 -14.70
N ALA A 228 18.04 7.39 -15.71
CA ALA A 228 17.64 6.00 -15.85
C ALA A 228 17.77 5.29 -14.49
N GLU A 229 16.64 4.86 -13.93
CA GLU A 229 16.69 3.79 -12.93
C GLU A 229 17.53 2.66 -13.54
N PRO A 230 18.50 2.08 -12.82
CA PRO A 230 19.34 1.05 -13.37
C PRO A 230 18.46 -0.14 -13.75
N SER A 231 18.16 -0.21 -15.05
CA SER A 231 17.43 -1.30 -15.68
C SER A 231 18.17 -2.60 -15.40
N SER A 232 17.52 -3.50 -14.67
CA SER A 232 17.95 -4.89 -14.53
C SER A 232 17.75 -5.61 -15.86
N THR A 233 18.74 -5.52 -16.74
CA THR A 233 18.89 -6.37 -17.93
C THR A 233 20.39 -6.61 -18.10
N GLY A 234 20.93 -7.81 -18.08
CA GLY A 234 20.40 -9.16 -17.96
C GLY A 234 21.57 -10.12 -18.04
N ASP A 235 21.35 -11.40 -17.73
CA ASP A 235 22.24 -12.47 -18.19
C ASP A 235 21.37 -13.58 -18.78
N THR A 236 21.21 -13.51 -20.10
CA THR A 236 20.89 -14.67 -20.91
C THR A 236 22.20 -15.40 -21.17
N GLN A 237 22.38 -16.58 -20.59
CA GLN A 237 23.40 -17.52 -21.07
C GLN A 237 22.73 -18.86 -21.37
N GLN A 238 22.53 -19.08 -22.67
CA GLN A 238 22.16 -20.35 -23.28
C GLN A 238 23.45 -21.10 -23.62
N SER A 239 23.60 -22.35 -23.16
CA SER A 239 24.55 -23.33 -23.73
C SER A 239 24.05 -24.74 -23.43
N SER A 240 23.97 -25.53 -24.49
CA SER A 240 23.45 -26.90 -24.63
C SER A 240 24.41 -27.99 -24.14
N GLU A 241 23.84 -29.14 -23.73
CA GLU A 241 24.24 -30.55 -23.93
C GLU A 241 23.34 -31.37 -22.96
N GLY A 242 22.56 -32.40 -23.29
CA GLY A 242 22.70 -33.51 -24.24
C GLY A 242 22.76 -34.82 -23.42
N GLY A 243 21.71 -35.67 -23.45
CA GLY A 243 21.81 -37.06 -22.93
C GLY A 243 20.56 -37.67 -22.27
N ASP A 244 19.76 -38.37 -23.08
CA ASP A 244 19.16 -39.71 -22.86
C ASP A 244 18.53 -40.14 -21.51
N SER A 245 17.23 -40.48 -21.52
CA SER A 245 16.78 -41.89 -21.37
C SER A 245 15.24 -42.04 -21.35
N ALA A 246 14.78 -42.90 -22.25
CA ALA A 246 13.51 -43.62 -22.42
C ALA A 246 12.49 -43.75 -21.27
N SER A 247 11.20 -43.71 -21.64
CA SER A 247 10.14 -44.71 -21.33
C SER A 247 8.81 -44.23 -21.95
N ALA A 248 8.42 -44.65 -23.15
CA ALA A 248 7.71 -45.90 -23.50
C ALA A 248 6.22 -45.96 -23.08
N ALA A 249 5.42 -46.42 -24.05
CA ALA A 249 3.98 -46.76 -24.07
C ALA A 249 3.01 -45.57 -24.19
N GLY A 250 2.15 -45.46 -25.22
CA GLY A 250 1.71 -46.42 -26.23
C GLY A 250 0.20 -46.32 -26.39
N SER A 251 -0.28 -46.00 -27.60
CA SER A 251 -1.62 -46.32 -28.15
C SER A 251 -1.81 -45.46 -29.42
N THR A 252 -1.33 -45.90 -30.59
CA THR A 252 -2.15 -46.48 -31.69
C THR A 252 -3.28 -45.55 -32.13
N ALA A 253 -3.20 -44.87 -33.28
CA ALA A 253 -3.21 -45.33 -34.68
C ALA A 253 -4.51 -44.80 -35.32
N GLU A 254 -4.37 -43.88 -36.29
CA GLU A 254 -4.86 -44.02 -37.66
C GLU A 254 -6.39 -43.87 -37.83
N GLU A 255 -6.84 -42.85 -38.56
CA GLU A 255 -7.29 -43.02 -39.96
C GLU A 255 -7.81 -41.68 -40.54
N THR A 256 -6.96 -41.08 -41.37
CA THR A 256 -7.21 -40.59 -42.74
C THR A 256 -8.62 -40.17 -43.23
N THR A 257 -8.62 -39.01 -43.91
CA THR A 257 -9.31 -38.68 -45.18
C THR A 257 -10.55 -37.77 -45.14
N ASP A 258 -10.29 -36.48 -45.38
CA ASP A 258 -10.80 -35.68 -46.51
C ASP A 258 -12.19 -36.03 -47.12
N ARG A 259 -13.13 -35.07 -47.05
CA ARG A 259 -13.85 -34.56 -48.24
C ARG A 259 -14.81 -33.41 -47.94
N SER A 260 -14.57 -32.33 -48.69
CA SER A 260 -15.48 -31.28 -49.15
C SER A 260 -17.00 -31.52 -49.15
N SER A 261 -17.77 -30.56 -48.64
CA SER A 261 -18.94 -29.94 -49.28
C SER A 261 -19.33 -28.71 -48.44
N THR A 262 -19.26 -27.48 -48.97
CA THR A 262 -20.36 -26.76 -49.64
C THR A 262 -21.64 -26.84 -48.78
N GLN A 263 -22.19 -25.76 -48.21
CA GLN A 263 -22.95 -24.77 -48.96
C GLN A 263 -23.41 -23.61 -48.06
N LYS A 264 -23.39 -22.40 -48.63
CA LYS A 264 -23.99 -21.15 -48.16
C LYS A 264 -25.50 -21.28 -47.85
N GLY A 265 -25.96 -20.45 -46.90
CA GLY A 265 -27.07 -19.52 -47.14
C GLY A 265 -28.39 -19.82 -46.43
N ALA A 266 -28.70 -19.05 -45.39
CA ALA A 266 -29.91 -18.24 -45.20
C ALA A 266 -29.75 -17.44 -43.90
#